data_AF-A0A0Q1AKQ7-F1
#
_entry.id   AF-A0A0Q1AKQ7-F1
#
_cell.length_a   1.000
_cell.length_b   1.000
_cell.length_c   1.000
_cell.angle_alpha   90.00
_cell.angle_beta   90.00
_cell.angle_gamma   90.00
#
_symmetry.space_group_name_H-M   'P 1'
#
loop_
_entity.id
_entity.type
_entity.pdbx_description
1 polymer ?
#
loop_
_entity_poly.entity_id
_entity_poly.type
_entity_poly.pdbx_seq_one_letter_code
_entity_poly.pdbx_strand_id
1 'polypeptide(L)'
;MIQKFKKTPFWALVSGLAGIVVFLVALLVLRFIAGHTASPFLDGFVSLLFASTPVIIIFSVLFMVADVFSSFPLPANLPYPVFNAVASVLLVTFLLSMLQYFNEYFALGFGGVLDTLTVILIPLVLVVVLIAGYVAIFTGLSVREE
;
A
#
# COMPACT_ATOMS: atom_id res chain seq x y z
N MET A 1 11.99 -15.81 24.42
CA MET A 1 10.80 -16.45 23.83
C MET A 1 9.71 -15.38 23.70
N ILE A 2 9.64 -14.70 22.56
CA ILE A 2 8.58 -13.69 22.30
C ILE A 2 7.49 -14.43 21.53
N GLN A 3 6.43 -14.84 22.21
CA GLN A 3 5.23 -15.36 21.56
C GLN A 3 4.62 -14.25 20.69
N LYS A 4 4.86 -14.29 19.38
CA LYS A 4 4.05 -13.52 18.44
C LYS A 4 2.69 -14.21 18.38
N PHE A 5 1.69 -13.58 19.01
CA PHE A 5 0.29 -13.96 18.90
C PHE A 5 -0.06 -14.24 17.43
N LYS A 6 -0.63 -15.42 17.14
CA LYS A 6 -1.30 -15.66 15.85
C LYS A 6 -2.29 -14.52 15.64
N LYS A 7 -2.02 -13.64 14.66
CA LYS A 7 -2.99 -12.60 14.28
C LYS A 7 -4.26 -13.34 13.87
N THR A 8 -5.31 -13.21 14.66
CA THR A 8 -6.60 -13.78 14.29
C THR A 8 -7.10 -13.05 13.02
N PRO A 9 -7.87 -13.72 12.15
CA PRO A 9 -8.46 -13.06 10.99
C PRO A 9 -9.22 -11.77 11.39
N PHE A 10 -9.86 -11.80 12.55
CA PHE A 10 -10.52 -10.64 13.15
C PHE A 10 -9.55 -9.47 13.41
N TRP A 11 -8.36 -9.75 13.93
CA TRP A 11 -7.35 -8.71 14.20
C TRP A 11 -6.78 -8.11 12.91
N ALA A 12 -6.63 -8.91 11.85
CA ALA A 12 -6.26 -8.41 10.51
C ALA A 12 -7.32 -7.43 9.98
N LEU A 13 -8.62 -7.76 10.13
CA LEU A 13 -9.71 -6.86 9.75
C LEU A 13 -9.68 -5.55 10.55
N VAL A 14 -9.54 -5.62 11.88
CA VAL A 14 -9.55 -4.45 12.75
C VAL A 14 -8.35 -3.54 12.47
N SER A 15 -7.16 -4.10 12.30
CA SER A 15 -5.95 -3.31 12.01
C SER A 15 -6.01 -2.66 10.62
N GLY A 16 -6.54 -3.35 9.61
CA GLY A 16 -6.77 -2.77 8.29
C GLY A 16 -7.77 -1.62 8.30
N LEU A 17 -8.92 -1.81 8.96
CA LEU A 17 -9.92 -0.74 9.14
C LEU A 17 -9.37 0.44 9.92
N ALA A 18 -8.62 0.19 10.99
CA ALA A 18 -7.96 1.24 11.77
C ALA A 18 -6.98 2.04 10.90
N GLY A 19 -6.19 1.39 10.04
CA GLY A 19 -5.30 2.06 9.10
C GLY A 19 -6.03 2.99 8.13
N ILE A 20 -7.16 2.54 7.57
CA ILE A 20 -8.00 3.36 6.69
C ILE A 20 -8.56 4.58 7.45
N VAL A 21 -9.09 4.38 8.66
CA VAL A 21 -9.63 5.47 9.47
C VAL A 21 -8.55 6.49 9.82
N VAL A 22 -7.36 6.02 10.24
CA VAL A 22 -6.22 6.88 10.55
C VAL A 22 -5.81 7.70 9.32
N PHE A 23 -5.74 7.07 8.14
CA PHE A 23 -5.45 7.77 6.90
C PHE A 23 -6.49 8.86 6.60
N LEU A 24 -7.79 8.56 6.71
CA LEU A 24 -8.85 9.53 6.45
C LEU A 24 -8.83 10.70 7.43
N VAL A 25 -8.60 10.44 8.72
CA VAL A 25 -8.46 11.50 9.73
C VAL A 25 -7.25 12.36 9.42
N ALA A 26 -6.10 11.76 9.10
CA ALA A 26 -4.89 12.49 8.72
C ALA A 26 -5.13 13.36 7.47
N LEU A 27 -5.87 12.85 6.48
CA LEU A 27 -6.23 13.58 5.26
C LEU A 27 -7.11 14.80 5.55
N LEU A 28 -8.10 14.66 6.44
CA LEU A 28 -8.94 15.78 6.87
C LEU A 28 -8.15 16.84 7.64
N VAL A 29 -7.27 16.41 8.55
CA VAL A 29 -6.38 17.32 9.29
C VAL A 29 -5.46 18.07 8.32
N LEU A 30 -4.88 17.37 7.35
CA LEU A 30 -4.00 17.99 6.37
C LEU A 30 -4.76 18.99 5.48
N ARG A 31 -6.00 18.69 5.10
CA ARG A 31 -6.89 19.63 4.39
C ARG A 31 -7.16 20.88 5.21
N PHE A 32 -7.44 20.72 6.49
CA PHE A 32 -7.64 21.84 7.39
C PHE A 32 -6.39 22.72 7.46
N ILE A 33 -5.21 22.12 7.64
CA ILE A 33 -3.93 22.86 7.69
C ILE A 33 -3.67 23.60 6.38
N ALA A 34 -3.88 22.95 5.23
CA ALA A 34 -3.68 23.56 3.92
C ALA A 34 -4.59 24.79 3.72
N GLY A 35 -5.86 24.71 4.14
CA GLY A 35 -6.78 25.86 4.09
C GLY A 35 -6.37 27.06 4.96
N HIS A 36 -5.45 26.88 5.92
CA HIS A 36 -4.93 27.94 6.79
C HIS A 36 -3.49 28.33 6.49
N THR A 37 -2.82 27.60 5.61
CA THR A 37 -1.42 27.80 5.25
C THR A 37 -1.41 28.14 3.77
N ALA A 38 -1.31 29.43 3.42
CA ALA A 38 -1.35 29.93 2.03
C ALA A 38 -0.14 29.46 1.20
N SER A 39 0.03 28.16 1.06
CA SER A 39 1.15 27.45 0.44
C SER A 39 0.60 26.65 -0.74
N PRO A 40 0.90 27.07 -1.99
CA PRO A 40 0.49 26.34 -3.19
C PRO A 40 0.96 24.87 -3.18
N PHE A 41 2.12 24.60 -2.57
CA PHE A 41 2.63 23.25 -2.38
C PHE A 41 1.70 22.37 -1.55
N LEU A 42 1.23 22.87 -0.40
CA LEU A 42 0.39 22.08 0.49
C LEU A 42 -1.00 21.87 -0.09
N ASP A 43 -1.57 22.89 -0.73
CA ASP A 43 -2.87 22.77 -1.41
C ASP A 43 -2.83 21.75 -2.55
N GLY A 44 -1.80 21.80 -3.41
CA GLY A 44 -1.62 20.83 -4.48
C GLY A 44 -1.41 19.41 -3.96
N PHE A 45 -0.60 19.26 -2.90
CA PHE A 45 -0.31 17.96 -2.29
C PHE A 45 -1.56 17.34 -1.69
N VAL A 46 -2.35 18.13 -0.95
CA VAL A 46 -3.64 17.69 -0.40
C VAL A 46 -4.60 17.33 -1.54
N SER A 47 -4.66 18.13 -2.61
CA SER A 47 -5.49 17.83 -3.77
C SER A 47 -5.14 16.48 -4.40
N LEU A 48 -3.85 16.17 -4.53
CA LEU A 48 -3.38 14.86 -5.00
C LEU A 48 -3.85 13.72 -4.07
N LEU A 49 -3.75 13.90 -2.75
CA LEU A 49 -4.18 12.88 -1.79
C LEU A 49 -5.70 12.65 -1.83
N PHE A 50 -6.50 13.72 -1.98
CA PHE A 50 -7.95 13.60 -2.17
C PHE A 50 -8.30 12.89 -3.47
N ALA A 51 -7.66 13.26 -4.58
CA ALA A 51 -7.85 12.59 -5.87
C ALA A 51 -7.45 11.11 -5.83
N SER A 52 -6.41 10.78 -5.06
CA SER A 52 -5.89 9.41 -4.89
C SER A 52 -6.63 8.61 -3.82
N THR A 53 -7.53 9.23 -3.06
CA THR A 53 -8.25 8.58 -1.94
C THR A 53 -8.93 7.28 -2.35
N PRO A 54 -9.62 7.17 -3.51
CA PRO A 54 -10.19 5.90 -3.95
C PRO A 54 -9.12 4.80 -4.11
N VAL A 55 -7.98 5.12 -4.74
CA VAL A 55 -6.87 4.16 -4.92
C VAL A 55 -6.29 3.72 -3.58
N ILE A 56 -6.14 4.65 -2.64
CA ILE A 56 -5.63 4.38 -1.29
C ILE A 56 -6.54 3.46 -0.52
N ILE A 57 -7.85 3.71 -0.56
CA ILE A 57 -8.85 2.84 0.06
C ILE A 57 -8.79 1.45 -0.58
N ILE A 58 -8.74 1.36 -1.91
CA ILE A 58 -8.70 0.08 -2.62
C ILE A 58 -7.48 -0.75 -2.22
N PHE A 59 -6.26 -0.20 -2.31
CA PHE A 59 -5.08 -0.99 -1.96
C PHE A 59 -5.04 -1.35 -0.47
N SER A 60 -5.56 -0.48 0.39
CA SER A 60 -5.64 -0.73 1.83
C SER A 60 -6.60 -1.89 2.16
N VAL A 61 -7.75 -1.92 1.49
CA VAL A 61 -8.70 -3.04 1.58
C VAL A 61 -8.07 -4.32 1.02
N LEU A 62 -7.36 -4.26 -0.11
CA LEU A 62 -6.69 -5.43 -0.69
C LEU A 62 -5.60 -5.98 0.24
N PHE A 63 -4.79 -5.12 0.87
CA PHE A 63 -3.83 -5.55 1.90
C PHE A 63 -4.53 -6.18 3.11
N MET A 64 -5.63 -5.60 3.59
CA MET A 64 -6.43 -6.17 4.67
C MET A 64 -6.99 -7.55 4.30
N VAL A 65 -7.50 -7.71 3.08
CA VAL A 65 -7.98 -9.00 2.57
C VAL A 65 -6.83 -10.01 2.46
N ALA A 66 -5.67 -9.59 1.97
CA ALA A 66 -4.45 -10.40 1.96
C ALA A 66 -4.10 -10.90 3.37
N ASP A 67 -4.02 -10.00 4.35
CA ASP A 67 -3.70 -10.35 5.73
C ASP A 67 -4.71 -11.35 6.31
N VAL A 68 -5.99 -11.19 6.02
CA VAL A 68 -7.03 -12.17 6.39
C VAL A 68 -6.73 -13.54 5.78
N PHE A 69 -6.46 -13.62 4.47
CA PHE A 69 -6.13 -14.88 3.80
C PHE A 69 -4.85 -15.53 4.33
N SER A 70 -3.84 -14.74 4.72
CA SER A 70 -2.60 -15.25 5.30
C SER A 70 -2.77 -15.96 6.64
N SER A 71 -3.85 -15.66 7.37
CA SER A 71 -4.14 -16.25 8.68
C SER A 71 -4.72 -17.67 8.61
N PHE A 72 -5.17 -18.10 7.43
CA PHE A 72 -5.71 -19.44 7.21
C PHE A 72 -4.63 -20.46 6.86
N PRO A 73 -4.84 -21.75 7.16
CA PRO A 73 -3.98 -22.81 6.68
C PRO A 73 -4.13 -23.02 5.15
N LEU A 74 -3.15 -23.68 4.55
CA LEU A 74 -3.27 -24.22 3.19
C LEU A 74 -4.52 -25.11 3.08
N PRO A 75 -5.32 -25.01 2.00
CA PRO A 75 -5.08 -24.24 0.76
C PRO A 75 -5.68 -22.82 0.77
N ALA A 76 -6.37 -22.41 1.85
CA ALA A 76 -7.14 -21.17 1.87
C ALA A 76 -6.24 -19.91 1.87
N ASN A 77 -4.95 -20.03 2.18
CA ASN A 77 -3.98 -18.93 2.07
C ASN A 77 -3.41 -18.71 0.65
N LEU A 78 -3.70 -19.55 -0.33
CA LEU A 78 -3.20 -19.40 -1.70
C LEU A 78 -3.57 -18.06 -2.39
N PRO A 79 -4.71 -17.42 -2.10
CA PRO A 79 -5.03 -16.10 -2.65
C PRO A 79 -4.22 -14.94 -2.05
N TYR A 80 -3.59 -15.11 -0.87
CA TYR A 80 -2.86 -14.05 -0.17
C TYR A 80 -1.81 -13.35 -1.06
N PRO A 81 -0.90 -14.07 -1.75
CA PRO A 81 0.13 -13.45 -2.58
C PRO A 81 -0.47 -12.62 -3.72
N VAL A 82 -1.61 -13.04 -4.28
CA VAL A 82 -2.29 -12.34 -5.39
C VAL A 82 -2.85 -11.01 -4.91
N PHE A 83 -3.62 -11.01 -3.81
CA PHE A 83 -4.14 -9.77 -3.24
C PHE A 83 -3.01 -8.81 -2.84
N ASN A 84 -1.95 -9.35 -2.24
CA ASN A 84 -0.80 -8.55 -1.80
C ASN A 84 -0.04 -7.94 -2.98
N ALA A 85 0.13 -8.68 -4.08
CA ALA A 85 0.80 -8.18 -5.28
C ALA A 85 0.00 -7.08 -5.98
N VAL A 86 -1.31 -7.25 -6.14
CA VAL A 86 -2.18 -6.21 -6.74
C VAL A 86 -2.20 -4.95 -5.86
N ALA A 87 -2.34 -5.11 -4.53
CA ALA A 87 -2.27 -3.99 -3.60
C ALA A 87 -0.92 -3.26 -3.69
N SER A 88 0.18 -4.00 -3.78
CA SER A 88 1.54 -3.44 -3.90
C SER A 88 1.73 -2.65 -5.19
N VAL A 89 1.18 -3.12 -6.32
CA VAL A 89 1.22 -2.38 -7.59
C VAL A 89 0.46 -1.06 -7.47
N LEU A 90 -0.73 -1.06 -6.87
CA LEU A 90 -1.51 0.16 -6.65
C LEU A 90 -0.80 1.14 -5.71
N LEU A 91 -0.18 0.63 -4.64
CA LEU A 91 0.64 1.43 -3.73
C LEU A 91 1.81 2.07 -4.47
N VAL A 92 2.56 1.31 -5.26
CA VAL A 92 3.70 1.83 -6.03
C VAL A 92 3.24 2.87 -7.06
N THR A 93 2.11 2.63 -7.72
CA THR A 93 1.50 3.61 -8.65
C THR A 93 1.16 4.93 -7.94
N PHE A 94 0.60 4.85 -6.73
CA PHE A 94 0.35 6.02 -5.90
C PHE A 94 1.64 6.75 -5.51
N LEU A 95 2.68 6.02 -5.09
CA LEU A 95 3.98 6.61 -4.74
C LEU A 95 4.65 7.30 -5.95
N LEU A 96 4.55 6.71 -7.14
CA LEU A 96 5.03 7.32 -8.37
C LEU A 96 4.26 8.60 -8.71
N SER A 97 2.95 8.62 -8.47
CA SER A 97 2.13 9.84 -8.64
C SER A 97 2.54 10.94 -7.66
N MET A 98 2.85 10.60 -6.41
CA MET A 98 3.42 11.56 -5.45
C MET A 98 4.76 12.10 -5.94
N LEU A 99 5.66 11.23 -6.40
CA LEU A 99 6.97 11.64 -6.89
C LEU A 99 6.88 12.52 -8.14
N GLN A 100 5.92 12.23 -9.03
CA GLN A 100 5.60 13.08 -10.17
C GLN A 100 5.14 14.47 -9.73
N TYR A 101 4.30 14.56 -8.71
CA TYR A 101 3.90 15.86 -8.13
C TYR A 101 5.10 16.66 -7.62
N PHE A 102 6.04 16.02 -6.91
CA PHE A 102 7.29 16.67 -6.50
C PHE A 102 8.12 17.14 -7.70
N ASN A 103 8.24 16.31 -8.73
CA ASN A 103 8.96 16.65 -9.96
C ASN A 103 8.36 17.88 -10.66
N GLU A 104 7.03 17.93 -10.76
CA GLU A 104 6.31 19.05 -11.39
C GLU A 104 6.40 20.32 -10.55
N TYR A 105 6.20 20.23 -9.23
CA TYR A 105 6.23 21.39 -8.35
C TYR A 105 7.63 22.02 -8.23
N PHE A 106 8.66 21.19 -8.09
CA PHE A 106 10.05 21.64 -7.93
C PHE A 106 10.83 21.72 -9.24
N ALA A 107 10.20 21.44 -10.38
CA ALA A 107 10.83 21.41 -11.71
C ALA A 107 12.13 20.58 -11.74
N LEU A 108 12.10 19.39 -11.14
CA LEU A 108 13.30 18.58 -10.91
C LEU A 108 13.86 17.94 -12.19
N GLY A 109 13.06 17.91 -13.27
CA GLY A 109 13.51 17.53 -14.62
C GLY A 109 13.68 16.04 -14.86
N PHE A 110 13.19 15.17 -13.96
CA PHE A 110 13.34 13.71 -14.08
C PHE A 110 12.06 12.98 -14.53
N GLY A 111 11.07 13.69 -15.09
CA GLY A 111 9.81 13.09 -15.55
C GLY A 111 9.99 11.89 -16.50
N GLY A 112 10.87 12.00 -17.51
CA GLY A 112 11.14 10.88 -18.42
C GLY A 112 11.79 9.66 -17.75
N VAL A 113 12.51 9.87 -16.65
CA VAL A 113 13.05 8.78 -15.82
C VAL A 113 11.91 8.12 -15.04
N LEU A 114 10.94 8.89 -14.53
CA LEU A 114 9.76 8.33 -13.85
C LEU A 114 8.89 7.50 -14.77
N ASP A 115 8.68 7.92 -16.02
CA ASP A 115 7.92 7.14 -17.00
C ASP A 115 8.58 5.78 -17.24
N THR A 116 9.90 5.79 -17.44
CA THR A 116 10.70 4.58 -17.63
C THR A 116 10.66 3.69 -16.38
N LEU A 117 10.81 4.27 -15.19
CA LEU A 117 10.71 3.55 -13.92
C LEU A 117 9.33 2.95 -13.73
N THR A 118 8.25 3.65 -14.11
CA THR A 118 6.88 3.14 -13.99
C THR A 118 6.70 1.86 -14.80
N VAL A 119 7.17 1.85 -16.05
CA VAL A 119 7.09 0.68 -16.95
C VAL A 119 7.85 -0.53 -16.39
N ILE A 120 8.96 -0.30 -15.69
CA ILE A 120 9.79 -1.38 -15.11
C ILE A 120 9.27 -1.82 -13.74
N LEU A 121 8.95 -0.88 -12.86
CA LEU A 121 8.59 -1.14 -11.46
C LEU A 121 7.25 -1.85 -11.34
N ILE A 122 6.25 -1.50 -12.14
CA ILE A 122 4.93 -2.16 -12.08
C ILE A 122 5.03 -3.68 -12.27
N PRO A 123 5.58 -4.21 -13.38
CA PRO A 123 5.70 -5.64 -13.57
C PRO A 123 6.69 -6.27 -12.59
N LEU A 124 7.77 -5.57 -12.23
CA LEU A 124 8.74 -6.07 -11.26
C LEU A 124 8.12 -6.30 -9.89
N VAL A 125 7.38 -5.31 -9.37
CA VAL A 125 6.69 -5.39 -8.07
C VAL A 125 5.68 -6.52 -8.09
N LEU A 126 4.89 -6.64 -9.16
CA LEU A 126 3.93 -7.73 -9.32
C LEU A 126 4.62 -9.10 -9.19
N VAL A 127 5.68 -9.33 -9.98
CA VAL A 127 6.40 -10.61 -10.02
C VAL A 127 7.09 -10.89 -8.69
N VAL A 128 7.82 -9.93 -8.14
CA VAL A 128 8.58 -10.09 -6.89
C VAL A 128 7.64 -10.39 -5.73
N VAL A 129 6.54 -9.65 -5.58
CA VAL A 129 5.59 -9.85 -4.47
C VAL A 129 4.87 -11.19 -4.61
N LEU A 130 4.48 -11.60 -5.83
CA LEU A 130 3.89 -12.92 -6.07
C LEU A 130 4.85 -14.05 -5.70
N ILE A 131 6.08 -14.02 -6.24
CA ILE A 131 7.08 -15.06 -5.97
C ILE A 131 7.40 -15.12 -4.48
N ALA A 132 7.68 -13.98 -3.85
CA ALA A 132 7.98 -13.92 -2.42
C ALA A 132 6.82 -14.50 -1.58
N GLY A 133 5.58 -14.15 -1.91
CA GLY A 133 4.40 -14.64 -1.21
C GLY A 133 4.20 -16.15 -1.35
N TYR A 134 4.34 -16.70 -2.57
CA TYR A 134 4.24 -18.14 -2.77
C TYR A 134 5.39 -18.92 -2.13
N VAL A 135 6.62 -18.43 -2.26
CA VAL A 135 7.79 -19.02 -1.59
C VAL A 135 7.56 -19.07 -0.08
N ALA A 136 7.05 -18.00 0.54
CA ALA A 136 6.75 -17.97 1.97
C ALA A 136 5.71 -19.04 2.39
N ILE A 137 4.69 -19.26 1.56
CA ILE A 137 3.67 -20.31 1.80
C ILE A 137 4.29 -21.71 1.73
N PHE A 138 5.10 -22.00 0.70
CA PHE A 138 5.61 -23.35 0.46
C PHE A 138 6.82 -23.73 1.31
N THR A 139 7.65 -22.76 1.68
CA THR A 139 8.81 -23.00 2.55
C THR A 139 8.43 -23.13 4.02
N GLY A 140 7.17 -22.85 4.39
CA GLY A 140 6.77 -22.82 5.79
C GLY A 140 7.40 -21.65 6.56
N LEU A 141 8.03 -20.68 5.89
CA LEU A 141 8.51 -19.43 6.51
C LEU A 141 7.36 -18.58 7.10
N SER A 142 6.11 -19.01 6.94
CA SER A 142 4.95 -18.52 7.72
C SER A 142 4.16 -19.62 8.45
N VAL A 143 4.61 -20.87 8.48
CA VAL A 143 3.96 -22.00 9.18
C VAL A 143 5.02 -23.02 9.61
N ARG A 144 5.36 -22.99 10.91
CA ARG A 144 6.35 -23.80 11.66
C ARG A 144 7.74 -23.19 11.73
N GLU A 145 8.02 -22.56 12.87
CA GLU A 145 9.32 -22.77 13.51
C GLU A 145 9.03 -23.16 14.97
N GLU A 146 9.69 -24.22 15.41
CA GLU A 146 9.41 -25.06 16.60
C GLU A 146 9.30 -24.32 17.93
#